data_AF-A0A1Q8QKS7-F1
#
_entry.id   AF-A0A1Q8QKS7-F1
#
_cell.length_a   1.000
_cell.length_b   1.000
_cell.length_c   1.000
_cell.angle_alpha   90.00
_cell.angle_beta   90.00
_cell.angle_gamma   90.00
#
_symmetry.space_group_name_H-M   'P 1'
#
loop_
_entity.id
_entity.type
_entity.pdbx_description
1 polymer ?
#
loop_
_entity_poly.entity_id
_entity_poly.type
_entity_poly.pdbx_seq_one_letter_code
_entity_poly.pdbx_strand_id
1 'polypeptide(L)' 'MVKQSNYVLVVWNGKPGGARKILSFARTLGKIVIQIDPITFEVRTDLKSTSDTAQ' A
#
# COMPACT_ATOMS: atom_id res chain seq x y z
N MET A 1 -9.89 -9.49 -6.05
CA MET A 1 -9.77 -8.05 -5.74
C MET A 1 -8.34 -7.53 -5.95
N VAL A 2 -7.37 -7.74 -5.04
CA VAL A 2 -6.02 -7.12 -5.12
C VAL A 2 -5.23 -7.46 -6.40
N LYS A 3 -5.25 -8.71 -6.86
CA LYS A 3 -4.50 -9.12 -8.08
C LYS A 3 -4.93 -8.35 -9.33
N GLN A 4 -6.24 -8.12 -9.46
CA GLN A 4 -6.89 -7.51 -10.63
C GLN A 4 -6.95 -5.98 -10.56
N SER A 5 -6.53 -5.36 -9.46
CA SER A 5 -6.57 -3.90 -9.33
C SER A 5 -5.26 -3.26 -9.80
N ASN A 6 -5.36 -2.03 -10.29
CA ASN A 6 -4.22 -1.19 -10.65
C ASN A 6 -3.63 -0.53 -9.39
N TYR A 7 -4.51 -0.20 -8.44
CA TYR A 7 -4.19 0.48 -7.18
C TYR A 7 -4.89 -0.22 -6.01
N VAL A 8 -4.38 0.00 -4.80
CA VAL A 8 -5.04 -0.41 -3.56
C VAL A 8 -5.14 0.82 -2.65
N LEU A 9 -6.36 1.27 -2.38
CA LEU A 9 -6.64 2.26 -1.35
C LEU A 9 -6.99 1.55 -0.05
N VAL A 10 -6.34 1.92 1.05
CA VAL A 10 -6.66 1.38 2.38
C VAL A 10 -6.79 2.52 3.40
N VAL A 11 -7.91 2.55 4.12
CA VAL A 11 -8.12 3.45 5.26
C VAL A 11 -7.75 2.66 6.51
N TRP A 12 -6.54 2.90 7.05
CA TRP A 12 -5.97 2.06 8.09
C TRP A 12 -4.87 2.78 8.88
N ASN A 13 -4.96 2.70 10.21
CA ASN A 13 -4.07 3.33 11.18
C ASN A 13 -2.95 2.40 11.69
N GLY A 14 -2.57 1.37 10.94
CA GLY A 14 -1.49 0.45 11.33
C GLY A 14 -1.84 -0.66 12.33
N LYS A 15 -3.08 -0.69 12.87
CA LYS A 15 -3.50 -1.72 13.84
C LYS A 15 -3.57 -3.13 13.22
N PRO A 16 -3.11 -4.20 13.91
CA PRO A 16 -3.19 -5.56 13.38
C PRO A 16 -4.61 -5.96 12.92
N GLY A 17 -4.72 -6.68 11.80
CA GLY A 17 -6.01 -7.13 11.27
C GLY A 17 -5.97 -7.54 9.80
N GLY A 18 -7.15 -7.71 9.20
CA GLY A 18 -7.30 -8.10 7.78
C GLY A 18 -6.66 -7.10 6.82
N ALA A 19 -6.74 -5.80 7.12
CA ALA A 19 -6.12 -4.73 6.34
C ALA A 19 -4.59 -4.91 6.23
N ARG A 20 -3.91 -5.31 7.32
CA ARG A 20 -2.46 -5.59 7.30
C ARG A 20 -2.10 -6.69 6.31
N LYS A 21 -2.91 -7.76 6.25
CA LYS A 21 -2.68 -8.90 5.32
C LYS A 21 -2.88 -8.46 3.86
N ILE A 22 -3.93 -7.69 3.59
CA ILE A 22 -4.22 -7.12 2.26
C ILE A 22 -3.08 -6.20 1.82
N LEU A 23 -2.60 -5.34 2.73
CA LEU A 23 -1.51 -4.41 2.47
C LEU A 23 -0.19 -5.12 2.14
N SER A 24 0.17 -6.12 2.95
CA SER A 24 1.36 -6.95 2.72
C SER A 24 1.28 -7.63 1.35
N PHE A 25 0.13 -8.22 1.03
CA PHE A 25 -0.09 -8.90 -0.24
C PHE A 25 -0.03 -7.94 -1.45
N ALA A 26 -0.60 -6.73 -1.34
CA ALA A 26 -0.53 -5.70 -2.37
C ALA A 26 0.93 -5.27 -2.64
N ARG A 27 1.72 -5.09 -1.58
CA ARG A 27 3.15 -4.77 -1.66
C ARG A 27 3.96 -5.88 -2.32
N THR A 28 3.72 -7.15 -1.97
CA THR A 28 4.38 -8.30 -2.61
C THR A 28 4.09 -8.34 -4.11
N LEU A 29 2.89 -7.95 -4.54
CA LEU A 29 2.49 -7.88 -5.95
C LEU A 29 2.97 -6.60 -6.65
N GLY A 30 3.75 -5.73 -5.99
CA GLY A 30 4.22 -4.47 -6.56
C GLY A 30 3.10 -3.50 -6.90
N LYS A 31 1.94 -3.61 -6.25
CA LYS A 31 0.82 -2.69 -6.48
C LYS A 31 1.13 -1.34 -5.84
N ILE A 32 0.68 -0.27 -6.48
CA ILE A 32 0.69 1.06 -5.87
C ILE A 32 -0.35 1.06 -4.75
N VAL A 33 0.12 1.36 -3.55
CA VAL A 33 -0.68 1.40 -2.33
C VAL A 33 -0.84 2.85 -1.89
N ILE A 34 -2.08 3.25 -1.63
CA ILE A 34 -2.42 4.52 -0.99
C ILE A 34 -3.00 4.18 0.38
N GLN A 35 -2.30 4.56 1.44
CA GLN A 35 -2.75 4.38 2.81
C GLN A 35 -3.20 5.72 3.39
N ILE A 36 -4.40 5.76 3.96
CA ILE A 36 -4.93 6.91 4.70
C ILE A 36 -5.07 6.50 6.16
N ASP A 37 -4.41 7.22 7.07
CA ASP A 37 -4.67 7.07 8.50
C ASP A 37 -5.95 7.84 8.88
N PRO A 38 -7.02 7.18 9.36
CA PRO A 38 -8.27 7.85 9.69
C PRO A 38 -8.20 8.73 10.96
N ILE A 39 -7.12 8.65 11.75
CA ILE A 39 -6.95 9.46 12.98
C ILE A 39 -6.20 10.75 12.65
N THR A 40 -5.11 10.67 11.90
CA THR A 40 -4.25 11.82 11.59
C THR A 40 -4.55 12.45 10.24
N PHE A 41 -5.32 11.78 9.37
CA PHE A 41 -5.55 12.13 7.97
C PHE A 41 -4.28 12.15 7.11
N GLU A 42 -3.18 11.55 7.59
CA GLU A 42 -1.98 11.38 6.79
C GLU A 42 -2.22 10.42 5.62
N VAL A 43 -1.71 10.80 4.45
CA VAL A 43 -1.72 9.98 3.24
C VAL A 43 -0.30 9.53 2.93
N ARG A 44 -0.09 8.21 2.79
CA ARG A 44 1.19 7.60 2.46
C ARG A 44 1.06 6.79 1.18
N THR A 45 2.04 6.93 0.28
CA THR A 45 2.07 6.20 -0.98
C THR A 45 3.37 5.43 -1.14
N ASP A 46 3.26 4.12 -1.35
CA ASP A 46 4.41 3.27 -1.62
C ASP A 46 4.70 3.29 -3.13
N LEU A 47 5.31 4.37 -3.62
CA LEU A 47 5.92 4.38 -4.96
C LEU A 47 7.31 3.76 -4.84
N LYS A 48 7.55 2.66 -5.58
CA LYS A 48 8.89 2.12 -5.74
C LYS A 48 9.69 3.16 -6.53
N SER A 49 10.68 3.80 -5.89
CA SER A 49 11.63 4.66 -6.60
C SER A 49 12.33 3.82 -7.67
N THR A 50 12.18 4.18 -8.93
CA THR A 50 12.80 3.51 -10.08
C THR A 50 14.29 3.84 -10.23
N SER A 51 14.94 4.37 -9.20
CA SER A 51 16.33 4.82 -9.22
C SER A 51 17.38 3.70 -9.02
N ASP A 52 16.99 2.47 -8.67
CA ASP A 52 17.93 1.40 -8.31
C ASP A 52 18.11 0.33 -9.39
N THR A 53 17.92 0.65 -10.68
CA THR A 53 18.14 -0.31 -11.78
C THR A 53 18.98 0.28 -12.91
N ALA A 54 20.03 1.00 -12.54
CA ALA A 54 21.11 1.38 -13.43
C ALA A 54 22.45 1.32 -12.69
N GLN A 55 22.95 0.10 -12.45
CA GLN A 55 24.37 -0.19 -12.21
C GLN A 55 24.67 -1.60 -12.73
#